data_AF-M5G751-F1
#
_entry.id   AF-M5G751-F1
#
_cell.length_a   1.000
_cell.length_b   1.000
_cell.length_c   1.000
_cell.angle_alpha   90.00
_cell.angle_beta   90.00
_cell.angle_gamma   90.00
#
_symmetry.space_group_name_H-M   'P 1'
#
loop_
_entity.id
_entity.type
_entity.pdbx_description
1 polymer ?
#
loop_
_entity_poly.entity_id
_entity_poly.type
_entity_poly.pdbx_seq_one_letter_code
_entity_poly.pdbx_strand_id
1 'polypeptide(L)'
;MHFIHHTESYLTLCSQFDRAVEIIQGLSKTGPIQTGYEEKLAMYSLYKQATVGDVPSTRPGMWDVLGRAKWDAWAKHRNMDSHAAKQLYVDTLLRV
;
A
#
# COMPACT_ATOMS: atom_id res chain seq x y z
N MET A 1 -22.38 -22.44 11.03
CA MET A 1 -21.20 -22.70 10.18
C MET A 1 -20.86 -21.48 9.30
N HIS A 2 -21.01 -20.23 9.79
CA HIS A 2 -20.85 -19.00 8.99
C HIS A 2 -19.64 -18.13 9.40
N PHE A 3 -18.97 -18.47 10.50
CA PHE A 3 -17.82 -17.69 11.01
C PHE A 3 -16.48 -18.05 10.34
N ILE A 4 -16.35 -19.25 9.77
CA ILE A 4 -15.06 -19.78 9.28
C ILE A 4 -14.67 -19.17 7.91
N HIS A 5 -15.65 -18.92 7.03
CA HIS A 5 -15.38 -18.39 5.68
C HIS A 5 -14.84 -16.95 5.70
N HIS A 6 -15.22 -16.12 6.67
CA HIS A 6 -14.72 -14.75 6.79
C HIS A 6 -13.26 -14.72 7.27
N THR A 7 -12.89 -15.60 8.21
CA THR A 7 -11.52 -15.69 8.72
C THR A 7 -10.54 -16.25 7.69
N GLU A 8 -10.95 -17.22 6.88
CA GLU A 8 -10.10 -17.75 5.80
C GLU A 8 -9.84 -16.70 4.72
N SER A 9 -10.86 -15.91 4.37
CA SER A 9 -10.73 -14.83 3.38
C SER A 9 -9.76 -13.74 3.88
N TYR A 10 -9.83 -13.38 5.16
CA TYR A 10 -8.94 -12.40 5.78
C TYR A 10 -7.47 -12.88 5.86
N LEU A 11 -7.25 -14.14 6.25
CA LEU A 11 -5.91 -14.74 6.32
C LEU A 11 -5.29 -14.85 4.92
N THR A 12 -6.09 -15.19 3.93
CA THR A 12 -5.66 -15.27 2.52
C THR A 12 -5.23 -13.90 2.02
N LEU A 13 -6.00 -12.84 2.32
CA LEU A 13 -5.64 -11.48 1.92
C LEU A 13 -4.32 -11.02 2.56
N CYS A 14 -4.13 -11.28 3.86
CA CYS A 14 -2.88 -10.91 4.53
C CYS A 14 -1.68 -11.60 3.87
N SER A 15 -1.79 -12.90 3.56
CA SER A 15 -0.75 -13.63 2.86
C SER A 15 -0.48 -13.09 1.45
N GLN A 16 -1.53 -12.75 0.69
CA GLN A 16 -1.38 -12.13 -0.64
C GLN A 16 -0.70 -10.76 -0.54
N PHE A 17 -1.07 -9.95 0.45
CA PHE A 17 -0.45 -8.66 0.71
C PHE A 17 1.04 -8.79 1.05
N ASP A 18 1.39 -9.68 1.98
CA ASP A 18 2.79 -9.91 2.36
C ASP A 18 3.62 -10.36 1.15
N ARG A 19 3.07 -11.28 0.34
CA ARG A 19 3.72 -11.73 -0.89
C ARG A 19 3.86 -10.61 -1.92
N ALA A 20 2.84 -9.77 -2.08
CA ALA A 20 2.86 -8.62 -2.97
C ALA A 20 3.93 -7.59 -2.55
N VAL A 21 4.07 -7.36 -1.23
CA VAL A 21 5.12 -6.50 -0.67
C VAL A 21 6.51 -7.05 -0.96
N GLU A 22 6.74 -8.36 -0.77
CA GLU A 22 8.01 -9.00 -1.11
C GLU A 22 8.36 -8.83 -2.58
N ILE A 23 7.39 -9.01 -3.48
CA ILE A 23 7.59 -8.84 -4.92
C ILE A 23 8.02 -7.41 -5.21
N ILE A 24 7.28 -6.41 -4.73
CA ILE A 24 7.59 -4.98 -4.96
C ILE A 24 8.94 -4.58 -4.35
N GLN A 25 9.30 -5.10 -3.19
CA GLN A 25 10.61 -4.83 -2.56
C GLN A 25 11.76 -5.53 -3.30
N GLY A 26 11.50 -6.69 -3.90
CA GLY A 26 12.45 -7.44 -4.72
C GLY A 26 12.60 -6.91 -6.14
N LEU A 27 11.67 -6.10 -6.65
CA LEU A 27 11.81 -5.44 -7.95
C LEU A 27 13.00 -4.47 -7.90
N SER A 28 14.06 -4.82 -8.62
CA SER A 28 15.20 -3.92 -8.82
C SER A 28 14.72 -2.61 -9.45
N LYS A 29 15.29 -1.48 -8.99
CA LYS A 29 15.05 -0.15 -9.58
C LYS A 29 15.37 -0.10 -11.09
N THR A 30 16.11 -1.07 -11.60
CA THR A 30 16.56 -1.22 -13.00
C THR A 30 16.02 -2.50 -13.68
N GLY A 31 15.00 -3.14 -13.12
CA GLY A 31 14.37 -4.33 -13.72
C GLY A 31 13.46 -4.00 -14.93
N PRO A 32 13.04 -5.02 -15.70
CA PRO A 32 12.16 -4.86 -16.86
C PRO A 32 10.73 -4.40 -16.49
N ILE A 33 10.31 -4.61 -15.24
CA ILE A 33 9.05 -4.08 -14.69
C ILE A 33 9.38 -2.76 -13.99
N GLN A 34 9.22 -1.65 -14.70
CA GLN A 34 9.39 -0.32 -14.11
C GLN A 34 8.04 0.19 -13.65
N THR A 35 7.79 0.13 -12.33
CA THR A 35 6.66 0.88 -11.76
C THR A 35 6.95 2.38 -11.87
N GLY A 36 6.02 3.11 -12.48
CA GLY A 36 6.07 4.55 -12.64
C GLY A 36 6.17 5.27 -11.29
N TYR A 37 6.60 6.53 -11.30
CA TYR A 37 6.72 7.31 -10.07
C TYR A 37 5.39 7.39 -9.30
N GLU A 38 4.28 7.58 -10.01
CA GLU A 38 2.94 7.64 -9.41
C GLU A 38 2.48 6.30 -8.83
N GLU A 39 2.75 5.19 -9.54
CA GLU A 39 2.46 3.84 -9.06
C GLU A 39 3.25 3.52 -7.79
N LYS A 40 4.53 3.92 -7.73
CA LYS A 40 5.34 3.78 -6.52
C LYS A 40 4.76 4.56 -5.34
N LEU A 41 4.23 5.76 -5.59
CA LEU A 41 3.57 6.56 -4.55
C LEU A 41 2.25 5.92 -4.10
N ALA A 42 1.45 5.38 -5.03
CA ALA A 42 0.20 4.68 -4.72
C ALA A 42 0.45 3.39 -3.92
N MET A 43 1.42 2.58 -4.34
CA MET A 43 1.81 1.38 -3.59
C MET A 43 2.34 1.75 -2.21
N TYR A 44 3.17 2.79 -2.10
CA TYR A 44 3.65 3.29 -0.82
C TYR A 44 2.49 3.75 0.09
N SER A 45 1.54 4.53 -0.42
CA SER A 45 0.44 5.08 0.39
C SER A 45 -0.46 3.98 0.95
N LEU A 46 -0.80 2.99 0.12
CA LEU A 46 -1.60 1.83 0.51
C LEU A 46 -0.85 0.94 1.50
N TYR A 47 0.44 0.71 1.29
CA TYR A 47 1.28 -0.03 2.23
C TYR A 47 1.31 0.64 3.61
N LYS A 48 1.48 1.97 3.65
CA LYS A 48 1.50 2.73 4.92
C LYS A 48 0.13 2.68 5.60
N GLN A 49 -0.96 2.82 4.87
CA GLN A 49 -2.30 2.70 5.43
C GLN A 49 -2.59 1.29 5.97
N ALA A 50 -2.16 0.25 5.25
CA ALA A 50 -2.35 -1.14 5.66
C ALA A 50 -1.57 -1.51 6.93
N THR A 51 -0.37 -0.95 7.12
CA THR A 51 0.56 -1.35 8.21
C THR A 51 0.57 -0.39 9.40
N VAL A 52 0.41 0.91 9.15
CA VAL A 52 0.47 1.96 10.18
C VAL A 52 -0.91 2.56 10.46
N GLY A 53 -1.83 2.50 9.49
CA GLY A 53 -3.11 3.21 9.57
C GLY A 53 -2.97 4.65 9.07
N ASP A 54 -3.70 5.57 9.68
CA ASP A 54 -3.80 6.94 9.18
C ASP A 54 -2.50 7.72 9.18
N VAL A 55 -2.34 8.56 8.15
CA VAL A 55 -1.19 9.46 8.04
C VAL A 55 -1.11 10.44 9.23
N PRO A 56 0.09 10.72 9.75
CA PRO A 56 0.30 11.75 10.75
C PRO A 56 -0.27 13.10 10.29
N SER A 57 -0.76 13.91 11.25
CA SER A 57 -1.27 15.26 10.97
C SER A 57 -0.18 16.20 10.46
N THR A 58 1.06 16.02 10.89
CA THR A 58 2.19 16.87 10.48
C THR A 58 2.67 16.50 9.08
N ARG A 59 2.56 17.47 8.17
CA ARG A 59 3.03 17.36 6.79
C ARG A 59 4.49 17.80 6.67
N PRO A 60 5.35 17.10 5.89
CA PRO A 60 6.75 17.49 5.69
C PRO A 60 6.93 18.91 5.13
N GLY A 61 8.07 19.52 5.47
CA GLY A 61 8.42 20.88 5.07
C GLY A 61 8.53 21.04 3.55
N MET A 62 8.38 22.27 3.06
CA MET A 62 8.33 22.58 1.62
C MET A 62 9.53 22.08 0.81
N TRP A 63 10.70 21.99 1.44
CA TRP A 63 11.95 21.55 0.83
C TRP A 63 12.06 20.02 0.66
N ASP A 64 11.24 19.24 1.36
CA ASP A 64 11.18 17.78 1.21
C ASP A 64 10.10 17.39 0.18
N VAL A 65 10.42 17.55 -1.10
CA VAL A 65 9.48 17.28 -2.21
C VAL A 65 9.00 15.83 -2.21
N LEU A 66 9.90 14.87 -1.98
CA LEU A 66 9.56 13.45 -1.96
C LEU A 66 8.74 13.07 -0.73
N GLY A 67 9.12 13.55 0.45
CA GLY A 67 8.36 13.34 1.68
C GLY A 67 6.98 13.96 1.60
N ARG A 68 6.84 15.17 1.03
CA ARG A 68 5.54 15.79 0.73
C ARG A 68 4.71 14.91 -0.20
N ALA A 69 5.28 14.43 -1.31
CA ALA A 69 4.54 13.58 -2.25
C ALA A 69 4.07 12.27 -1.61
N LYS A 70 4.92 11.62 -0.81
CA LYS A 70 4.58 10.42 -0.03
C LYS A 70 3.47 10.69 1.00
N TRP A 71 3.58 11.80 1.74
CA TRP A 71 2.59 12.21 2.72
C TRP A 71 1.26 12.53 2.04
N ASP A 72 1.28 13.26 0.93
CA ASP A 72 0.08 13.64 0.17
C ASP A 72 -0.62 12.41 -0.40
N ALA A 73 0.15 11.43 -0.91
CA ALA A 73 -0.41 10.15 -1.37
C ALA A 73 -1.04 9.36 -0.21
N TRP A 74 -0.38 9.27 0.94
CA TRP A 74 -0.91 8.59 2.13
C TRP A 74 -2.15 9.29 2.70
N ALA A 75 -2.16 10.63 2.71
CA ALA A 75 -3.28 11.43 3.21
C ALA A 75 -4.59 11.22 2.47
N LYS A 76 -4.53 10.82 1.18
CA LYS A 76 -5.73 10.49 0.38
C LYS A 76 -6.49 9.28 0.93
N HIS A 77 -5.83 8.40 1.69
CA HIS A 77 -6.43 7.18 2.24
C HIS A 77 -6.78 7.31 3.73
N ARG A 78 -6.83 8.52 4.28
CA ARG A 78 -7.21 8.72 5.69
C ARG A 78 -8.61 8.13 5.96
N ASN A 79 -8.77 7.50 7.11
CA ASN A 79 -9.95 6.74 7.55
C ASN A 79 -10.21 5.44 6.76
N MET A 80 -9.29 5.02 5.88
CA MET A 80 -9.38 3.71 5.24
C MET A 80 -8.91 2.63 6.22
N ASP A 81 -9.67 1.56 6.36
CA ASP A 81 -9.28 0.46 7.22
C ASP A 81 -8.11 -0.36 6.63
N SER A 82 -7.37 -1.04 7.50
CA SER A 82 -6.20 -1.84 7.10
C SER A 82 -6.56 -2.93 6.10
N HIS A 83 -7.75 -3.52 6.19
CA HIS A 83 -8.17 -4.61 5.31
C HIS A 83 -8.44 -4.08 3.88
N ALA A 84 -9.20 -2.99 3.74
CA ALA A 84 -9.44 -2.31 2.48
C ALA A 84 -8.13 -1.83 1.84
N ALA A 85 -7.19 -1.31 2.65
CA ALA A 85 -5.87 -0.91 2.16
C ALA A 85 -5.07 -2.11 1.61
N LYS A 86 -5.09 -3.27 2.29
CA LYS A 86 -4.46 -4.51 1.79
C LYS A 86 -5.11 -5.02 0.50
N GLN A 87 -6.45 -5.00 0.41
CA GLN A 87 -7.18 -5.38 -0.80
C GLN A 87 -6.79 -4.50 -1.97
N LEU A 88 -6.82 -3.18 -1.77
CA LEU A 88 -6.50 -2.22 -2.82
C LEU A 88 -5.02 -2.31 -3.23
N TYR A 89 -4.11 -2.64 -2.31
CA TYR A 89 -2.69 -2.86 -2.64
C TYR A 89 -2.50 -4.05 -3.57
N VAL A 90 -3.11 -5.19 -3.24
CA VAL A 90 -3.04 -6.41 -4.07
C VAL A 90 -3.68 -6.18 -5.44
N ASP A 91 -4.86 -5.55 -5.45
CA ASP A 91 -5.58 -5.19 -6.67
C ASP A 91 -4.81 -4.19 -7.55
N THR A 92 -4.10 -3.22 -6.94
CA THR A 92 -3.21 -2.31 -7.67
C THR A 92 -2.04 -3.06 -8.30
N LEU A 93 -1.41 -4.00 -7.58
CA LEU A 93 -0.31 -4.80 -8.12
C LEU A 93 -0.75 -5.68 -9.29
N LEU A 94 -1.96 -6.24 -9.26
CA LEU A 94 -2.48 -7.10 -10.34
C LEU A 94 -2.81 -6.34 -11.62
N ARG A 95 -2.90 -5.01 -11.57
CA ARG A 95 -3.16 -4.15 -12.74
C ARG A 95 -1.89 -3.66 -13.44
N VAL A 96 -0.73 -3.81 -12.80
CA VAL A 96 0.60 -3.44 -13.33
C VAL A 96 1.14 -4.58 -14.17
#